data_AF-A0A7J6LTE8-F1
#
_entry.id   AF-A0A7J6LTE8-F1
#
_cell.length_a   1.000
_cell.length_b   1.000
_cell.length_c   1.000
_cell.angle_alpha   90.00
_cell.angle_beta   90.00
_cell.angle_gamma   90.00
#
_symmetry.space_group_name_H-M   'P 1'
#
loop_
_entity.id
_entity.type
_entity.pdbx_description
1 polymer ?
#
loop_
_entity_poly.entity_id
_entity_poly.type
_entity_poly.pdbx_seq_one_letter_code
_entity_poly.pdbx_strand_id
1 'polypeptide(L)'
;MQDLYYQLGDPNPHIREESALSIVHGLKADINNADTHYTLKRLVRGCGSSRAMCRHGFAAALGLATAKLVEADVNDTESTLSHLLFLIKDNTAGIKKVGEGIDGLLARAVALAAVVQGGAVTTIEKAEE
;
A
#
# COMPACT_ATOMS: atom_id res chain seq x y z
N MET A 1 -17.24 9.94 11.35
CA MET A 1 -15.99 9.17 11.15
C MET A 1 -15.72 9.18 9.65
N GLN A 2 -14.74 9.96 9.19
CA GLN A 2 -14.46 10.14 7.76
C GLN A 2 -13.77 8.86 7.26
N ASP A 3 -14.23 8.30 6.15
CA ASP A 3 -13.65 7.06 5.60
C ASP A 3 -12.25 7.36 5.04
N LEU A 4 -11.21 6.89 5.75
CA LEU A 4 -9.77 7.13 5.48
C LEU A 4 -9.41 6.82 4.01
N TYR A 5 -10.11 5.89 3.38
CA TYR A 5 -9.86 5.55 1.98
C TYR A 5 -10.23 6.68 1.00
N TYR A 6 -11.15 7.59 1.36
CA TYR A 6 -11.41 8.78 0.54
C TYR A 6 -10.27 9.80 0.65
N GLN A 7 -9.64 9.91 1.81
CA GLN A 7 -8.54 10.85 2.05
C GLN A 7 -7.26 10.45 1.32
N LEU A 8 -7.09 9.18 0.93
CA LEU A 8 -6.06 8.76 -0.03
C LEU A 8 -6.19 9.44 -1.41
N GLY A 9 -7.35 10.02 -1.72
CA GLY A 9 -7.59 10.80 -2.94
C GLY A 9 -7.50 12.31 -2.78
N ASP A 10 -7.12 12.80 -1.60
CA ASP A 10 -7.04 14.22 -1.28
C ASP A 10 -5.99 14.93 -2.14
N PRO A 11 -6.20 16.19 -2.58
CA PRO A 11 -5.18 16.95 -3.29
C PRO A 11 -3.92 17.23 -2.47
N ASN A 12 -4.03 17.35 -1.15
CA ASN A 12 -2.89 17.57 -0.27
C ASN A 12 -2.10 16.25 -0.08
N PRO A 13 -0.81 16.19 -0.46
CA PRO A 13 0.02 15.01 -0.27
C PRO A 13 0.14 14.57 1.19
N HIS A 14 0.17 15.52 2.12
CA HIS A 14 0.32 15.21 3.54
C HIS A 14 -0.90 14.45 4.10
N ILE A 15 -2.11 14.88 3.73
CA ILE A 15 -3.35 14.19 4.11
C ILE A 15 -3.36 12.76 3.56
N ARG A 16 -2.88 12.54 2.33
CA ARG A 16 -2.79 11.20 1.74
C ARG A 16 -1.82 10.31 2.52
N GLU A 17 -0.68 10.86 2.92
CA GLU A 17 0.36 10.15 3.68
C GLU A 17 -0.13 9.78 5.09
N GLU A 18 -0.69 10.73 5.84
CA GLU A 18 -1.25 10.47 7.17
C GLU A 18 -2.39 9.44 7.11
N SER A 19 -3.22 9.48 6.07
CA SER A 19 -4.28 8.50 5.85
C SER A 19 -3.73 7.12 5.53
N ALA A 20 -2.68 7.04 4.71
CA ALA A 20 -1.99 5.80 4.40
C ALA A 20 -1.40 5.17 5.67
N LEU A 21 -0.69 5.96 6.48
CA LEU A 21 -0.14 5.52 7.77
C LEU A 21 -1.25 5.08 8.73
N SER A 22 -2.34 5.83 8.83
CA SER A 22 -3.47 5.48 9.71
C SER A 22 -4.12 4.14 9.32
N ILE A 23 -4.31 3.91 8.02
CA ILE A 23 -4.82 2.63 7.50
C ILE A 23 -3.86 1.48 7.85
N VAL A 24 -2.56 1.69 7.65
CA VAL A 24 -1.54 0.66 7.89
C VAL A 24 -1.32 0.39 9.38
N HIS A 25 -1.41 1.40 10.24
CA HIS A 25 -1.38 1.22 11.69
C HIS A 25 -2.56 0.38 12.18
N GLY A 26 -3.76 0.60 11.65
CA GLY A 26 -4.94 -0.22 11.95
C GLY A 26 -4.89 -1.64 11.37
N LEU A 27 -3.98 -1.91 10.44
CA LEU A 27 -3.82 -3.22 9.81
C LEU A 27 -3.20 -4.23 10.79
N LYS A 28 -3.79 -5.43 10.89
CA LYS A 28 -3.16 -6.57 11.55
C LYS A 28 -2.03 -7.09 10.70
N ALA A 29 -0.88 -7.35 11.30
CA ALA A 29 0.29 -7.86 10.61
C ALA A 29 0.19 -9.40 10.41
N ASP A 30 -0.87 -9.82 9.74
CA ASP A 30 -1.21 -11.21 9.42
C ASP A 30 -1.93 -11.23 8.06
N ILE A 31 -1.31 -11.86 7.07
CA ILE A 31 -1.83 -11.93 5.69
C ILE A 31 -3.10 -12.78 5.59
N ASN A 32 -3.30 -13.73 6.51
CA ASN A 32 -4.48 -14.60 6.54
C ASN A 32 -5.67 -13.93 7.23
N ASN A 33 -5.46 -12.76 7.85
CA ASN A 33 -6.53 -12.02 8.49
C ASN A 33 -7.51 -11.44 7.45
N ALA A 34 -8.81 -11.65 7.67
CA ALA A 34 -9.86 -11.21 6.75
C ALA A 34 -9.89 -9.68 6.55
N ASP A 35 -9.63 -8.89 7.60
CA ASP A 35 -9.60 -7.43 7.52
C ASP A 35 -8.36 -6.95 6.75
N THR A 36 -7.24 -7.65 6.93
CA THR A 36 -6.01 -7.42 6.15
C THR A 36 -6.25 -7.70 4.68
N HIS A 37 -6.82 -8.85 4.35
CA HIS A 37 -7.15 -9.22 2.98
C HIS A 37 -8.14 -8.22 2.34
N TYR A 38 -9.16 -7.80 3.07
CA TYR A 38 -10.10 -6.77 2.62
C TYR A 38 -9.41 -5.43 2.34
N THR A 39 -8.53 -5.00 3.25
CA THR A 39 -7.77 -3.75 3.12
C THR A 39 -6.86 -3.78 1.89
N LEU A 40 -6.04 -4.84 1.74
CA LEU A 40 -5.16 -5.01 0.59
C LEU A 40 -5.93 -5.01 -0.73
N LYS A 41 -7.05 -5.74 -0.80
CA LYS A 41 -7.93 -5.75 -1.96
C LYS A 41 -8.45 -4.35 -2.31
N ARG A 42 -8.84 -3.56 -1.31
CA ARG A 42 -9.31 -2.18 -1.51
C ARG A 42 -8.18 -1.27 -2.01
N LEU A 43 -6.97 -1.43 -1.46
CA LEU A 43 -5.79 -0.66 -1.88
C LEU A 43 -5.38 -0.96 -3.33
N VAL A 44 -5.32 -2.24 -3.71
CA VAL A 44 -5.04 -2.68 -5.08
C VAL A 44 -6.05 -2.09 -6.07
N ARG A 45 -7.35 -2.15 -5.76
CA ARG A 45 -8.39 -1.55 -6.62
C ARG A 45 -8.24 -0.04 -6.74
N GLY A 46 -7.90 0.64 -5.65
CA GLY A 46 -7.68 2.09 -5.64
C GLY A 46 -6.53 2.56 -6.53
N CYS A 47 -5.52 1.70 -6.74
CA CYS A 47 -4.44 1.95 -7.72
C CYS A 47 -4.95 2.03 -9.16
N GLY A 48 -6.12 1.46 -9.46
CA GLY A 48 -6.80 1.57 -10.76
C GLY A 48 -7.72 2.78 -10.92
N SER A 49 -7.72 3.72 -9.97
CA SER A 49 -8.58 4.92 -10.04
C SER A 49 -8.29 5.78 -11.28
N SER A 50 -9.33 6.39 -11.85
CA SER A 50 -9.17 7.37 -12.94
C SER A 50 -8.44 8.65 -12.49
N ARG A 51 -8.45 8.95 -11.19
CA ARG A 51 -7.82 10.13 -10.58
C ARG A 51 -6.37 9.83 -10.18
N ALA A 52 -5.43 10.60 -10.72
CA ALA A 52 -4.00 10.43 -10.42
C ALA A 52 -3.69 10.49 -8.91
N MET A 53 -4.25 11.47 -8.20
CA MET A 53 -3.99 11.66 -6.76
C MET A 53 -4.43 10.45 -5.93
N CYS A 54 -5.59 9.86 -6.27
CA CYS A 54 -6.04 8.60 -5.67
C CYS A 54 -5.03 7.49 -5.93
N ARG A 55 -4.63 7.30 -7.19
CA ARG A 55 -3.68 6.23 -7.56
C ARG A 55 -2.40 6.30 -6.73
N HIS A 56 -1.84 7.50 -6.55
CA HIS A 56 -0.63 7.70 -5.75
C HIS A 56 -0.86 7.40 -4.26
N GLY A 57 -1.94 7.90 -3.65
CA GLY A 57 -2.23 7.63 -2.24
C GLY A 57 -2.46 6.14 -1.96
N PHE A 58 -3.21 5.47 -2.84
CA PHE A 58 -3.43 4.03 -2.75
C PHE A 58 -2.15 3.21 -2.96
N ALA A 59 -1.29 3.59 -3.90
CA ALA A 59 0.00 2.93 -4.12
C ALA A 59 0.95 3.10 -2.92
N ALA A 60 0.99 4.29 -2.31
CA ALA A 60 1.77 4.53 -1.10
C ALA A 60 1.29 3.67 0.08
N ALA A 61 -0.02 3.67 0.34
CA ALA A 61 -0.62 2.83 1.38
C ALA A 61 -0.38 1.33 1.13
N LEU A 62 -0.44 0.88 -0.13
CA LEU A 62 -0.16 -0.51 -0.50
C LEU A 62 1.31 -0.88 -0.23
N GLY A 63 2.26 0.00 -0.56
CA GLY A 63 3.67 -0.23 -0.26
C GLY A 63 3.95 -0.33 1.24
N LEU A 64 3.39 0.58 2.03
CA LEU A 64 3.50 0.56 3.50
C LEU A 64 2.86 -0.68 4.12
N ALA A 65 1.66 -1.08 3.67
CA ALA A 65 1.00 -2.30 4.12
C ALA A 65 1.84 -3.54 3.80
N THR A 66 2.45 -3.59 2.61
CA THR A 66 3.31 -4.69 2.17
C THR A 66 4.55 -4.79 3.06
N ALA A 67 5.23 -3.67 3.32
CA ALA A 67 6.39 -3.64 4.21
C ALA A 67 6.03 -4.18 5.61
N LYS A 68 4.93 -3.68 6.21
CA LYS A 68 4.48 -4.13 7.54
C LYS A 68 4.20 -5.64 7.60
N LEU A 69 3.62 -6.22 6.54
CA LEU A 69 3.32 -7.66 6.50
C LEU A 69 4.59 -8.49 6.34
N VAL A 70 5.50 -8.06 5.48
CA VAL A 70 6.79 -8.72 5.26
C VAL A 70 7.66 -8.66 6.52
N GLU A 71 7.68 -7.53 7.23
CA GLU A 71 8.39 -7.38 8.50
C GLU A 71 7.83 -8.27 9.61
N ALA A 72 6.52 -8.49 9.63
CA ALA A 72 5.89 -9.35 10.64
C ALA A 72 6.09 -10.85 10.35
N ASP A 73 6.28 -11.24 9.09
CA ASP A 73 6.50 -12.62 8.69
C ASP A 73 7.85 -12.80 7.97
N VAL A 74 8.93 -12.54 8.73
CA VAL A 74 10.32 -12.58 8.24
C VAL A 74 10.70 -13.96 7.66
N ASN A 75 10.05 -15.04 8.12
CA ASN A 75 10.34 -16.40 7.67
C ASN A 75 9.55 -16.80 6.42
N ASP A 76 8.50 -16.07 6.05
CA ASP A 76 7.64 -16.37 4.90
C ASP A 76 7.30 -15.14 4.04
N THR A 77 8.34 -14.33 3.79
CA THR A 77 8.26 -13.18 2.87
C THR A 77 7.80 -13.60 1.47
N GLU A 78 8.24 -14.77 0.99
CA GLU A 78 7.90 -15.28 -0.35
C GLU A 78 6.40 -15.55 -0.49
N SER A 79 5.76 -16.18 0.50
CA SER A 79 4.31 -16.41 0.49
C SER A 79 3.54 -15.09 0.58
N THR A 80 3.97 -14.16 1.43
CA THR A 80 3.34 -12.84 1.56
C THR A 80 3.35 -12.07 0.24
N LEU A 81 4.51 -12.02 -0.43
CA LEU A 81 4.64 -11.37 -1.74
C LEU A 81 3.84 -12.12 -2.83
N SER A 82 3.86 -13.44 -2.81
CA SER A 82 3.07 -14.25 -3.76
C SER A 82 1.57 -14.03 -3.62
N HIS A 83 1.08 -13.93 -2.38
CA HIS A 83 -0.31 -13.60 -2.08
C HIS A 83 -0.68 -12.21 -2.61
N LEU A 84 0.18 -11.21 -2.41
CA LEU A 84 -0.03 -9.87 -2.93
C LEU A 84 -0.07 -9.83 -4.46
N LEU A 85 0.83 -10.57 -5.14
CA LEU A 85 0.81 -10.71 -6.59
C LEU A 85 -0.49 -11.35 -7.09
N PHE A 86 -1.00 -12.35 -6.37
CA PHE A 86 -2.30 -12.95 -6.68
C PHE A 86 -3.45 -11.95 -6.55
N LEU A 87 -3.50 -11.20 -5.45
CA LEU A 87 -4.50 -10.14 -5.23
C LEU A 87 -4.45 -9.07 -6.33
N ILE A 88 -3.24 -8.67 -6.72
CA ILE A 88 -3.01 -7.73 -7.83
C ILE A 88 -3.61 -8.28 -9.11
N LYS A 89 -3.23 -9.50 -9.51
CA LYS A 89 -3.72 -10.13 -10.74
C LYS A 89 -5.24 -10.19 -10.79
N ASP A 90 -5.87 -10.65 -9.71
CA ASP A 90 -7.32 -10.85 -9.64
C ASP A 90 -8.11 -9.54 -9.62
N ASN A 91 -7.55 -8.47 -9.05
CA ASN A 91 -8.26 -7.20 -8.90
C ASN A 91 -7.88 -6.16 -9.94
N THR A 92 -6.93 -6.46 -10.83
CA THR A 92 -6.54 -5.58 -11.95
C THR A 92 -6.89 -6.17 -13.32
N ALA A 93 -7.30 -7.44 -13.37
CA ALA A 93 -7.83 -8.08 -14.57
C ALA A 93 -9.00 -7.27 -15.17
N GLY A 94 -8.84 -6.86 -16.42
CA GLY A 94 -9.86 -6.09 -17.16
C GLY A 94 -9.89 -4.59 -16.88
N ILE A 95 -9.02 -4.04 -16.01
CA ILE A 95 -8.89 -2.59 -15.85
C ILE A 95 -8.20 -2.02 -17.09
N LYS A 96 -8.90 -1.15 -17.84
CA LYS A 96 -8.29 -0.42 -18.97
C LYS A 96 -7.16 0.46 -18.44
N LYS A 97 -5.99 0.41 -19.09
CA LYS A 97 -4.83 1.27 -18.77
C LYS A 97 -5.23 2.75 -18.95
N VAL A 98 -5.34 3.51 -17.86
CA VAL A 98 -5.59 4.96 -17.87
C VAL A 98 -4.44 5.66 -17.13
N GLY A 99 -3.66 6.50 -17.84
CA GLY A 99 -2.53 7.25 -17.28
C GLY A 99 -1.27 6.40 -17.06
N GLU A 100 -0.45 6.74 -16.05
CA GLU A 100 0.64 5.88 -15.58
C GLU A 100 0.03 4.51 -15.25
N GLY A 101 0.40 3.48 -16.02
CA GLY A 101 -0.23 2.17 -15.94
C GLY A 101 -0.19 1.60 -14.53
N ILE A 102 -1.21 0.82 -14.16
CA ILE A 102 -1.28 0.09 -12.88
C ILE A 102 0.04 -0.62 -12.57
N ASP A 103 0.65 -1.24 -13.59
CA ASP A 103 1.95 -1.91 -13.51
C ASP A 103 3.05 -1.00 -12.93
N GLY A 104 3.12 0.26 -13.34
CA GLY A 104 4.12 1.23 -12.86
C GLY A 104 3.85 1.69 -11.42
N LEU A 105 2.59 1.83 -11.03
CA LEU A 105 2.20 2.19 -9.67
C LEU A 105 2.43 1.04 -8.69
N LEU A 106 2.19 -0.19 -9.14
CA LEU A 106 2.50 -1.40 -8.37
C LEU A 106 4.02 -1.58 -8.24
N ALA A 107 4.79 -1.34 -9.30
CA ALA A 107 6.25 -1.35 -9.21
C ALA A 107 6.76 -0.33 -8.20
N ARG A 108 6.17 0.88 -8.15
CA ARG A 108 6.48 1.89 -7.14
C ARG A 108 6.07 1.45 -5.73
N ALA A 109 4.92 0.79 -5.57
CA ALA A 109 4.48 0.27 -4.27
C ALA A 109 5.45 -0.80 -3.74
N VAL A 110 5.89 -1.72 -4.60
CA VAL A 110 6.90 -2.74 -4.26
C VAL A 110 8.26 -2.10 -3.96
N ALA A 111 8.68 -1.11 -4.75
CA ALA A 111 9.91 -0.36 -4.50
C ALA A 111 9.86 0.38 -3.15
N LEU A 112 8.73 1.01 -2.82
CA LEU A 112 8.52 1.65 -1.52
C LEU A 112 8.61 0.62 -0.39
N ALA A 113 7.99 -0.56 -0.56
CA ALA A 113 8.08 -1.62 0.43
C ALA A 113 9.52 -2.07 0.68
N ALA A 114 10.31 -2.25 -0.38
CA ALA A 114 11.72 -2.62 -0.29
C ALA A 114 12.57 -1.54 0.41
N VAL A 115 12.30 -0.26 0.13
CA VAL A 115 12.99 0.88 0.75
C VAL A 115 12.68 0.98 2.25
N VAL A 116 11.43 0.77 2.65
CA VAL A 116 11.00 0.76 4.05
C VAL A 116 11.62 -0.42 4.79
N GLN A 117 11.50 -1.63 4.24
CA GLN A 117 12.09 -2.85 4.84
C GLN A 117 13.62 -2.78 4.95
N GLY A 118 14.28 -2.20 3.95
CA GLY A 118 15.74 -2.00 3.95
C GLY A 118 16.22 -0.98 4.98
N GLY A 119 15.32 -0.35 5.74
CA GLY A 119 15.65 0.65 6.76
C GLY A 119 16.17 1.97 6.17
N ALA A 120 16.01 2.21 4.87
CA ALA A 120 16.47 3.45 4.25
C ALA A 120 15.52 4.63 4.53
N VAL A 121 14.26 4.33 4.88
CA VAL A 121 13.32 5.27 5.49
C VAL A 121 13.35 5.02 7.00
N THR A 122 14.46 5.35 7.63
CA THR A 122 14.48 5.54 9.09
C THR A 122 13.57 6.72 9.41
N THR A 123 12.67 6.49 10.36
CA THR A 123 11.83 7.51 11.00
C THR A 123 12.62 8.79 11.24
N ILE A 124 11.99 9.92 10.92
CA ILE A 124 12.43 11.28 11.26
C ILE A 124 12.55 11.48 12.80
N GLU A 125 12.33 10.44 13.60
CA GLU A 125 12.34 10.44 15.07
C GLU A 125 13.70 10.18 15.73
N LYS A 126 14.82 10.10 14.98
CA LYS A 126 16.17 9.96 15.58
C LYS A 126 17.14 11.08 15.20
N ALA A 127 16.66 12.32 15.25
CA ALA A 127 17.51 13.51 15.05
C ALA A 127 17.59 14.43 16.29
N GLU A 128 17.27 13.93 17.48
CA GLU A 128 17.52 14.63 18.75
C GLU A 128 18.08 13.64 19.79
N GLU A 129 19.40 13.43 19.76
CA GLU A 129 20.22 13.08 20.92
C GLU A 129 21.41 14.03 21.00
#